data_AF-A0A540X7J0-F1
#
_entry.id   AF-A0A540X7J0-F1
#
_cell.length_a   1.000
_cell.length_b   1.000
_cell.length_c   1.000
_cell.angle_alpha   90.00
_cell.angle_beta   90.00
_cell.angle_gamma   90.00
#
_symmetry.space_group_name_H-M   'P 1'
#
loop_
_entity.id
_entity.type
_entity.pdbx_description
1 polymer ?
#
loop_
_entity_poly.entity_id
_entity_poly.type
_entity_poly.pdbx_seq_one_letter_code
_entity_poly.pdbx_strand_id
1 'polypeptide(L)'
;MSRRRSSEELHALLGEPAPDWERLIKVLKKLPVDVDPMLAARAALQLLPADRSFFGSFGQHCQRLPAPVIRAVLERLEGDVRPAVFFLRESVDREGSDEALCASWRTALQGMLDLNVTYGWGSKQRKAKLQGLAENPVLLQAIQTVVVASEEVSLDMLAVLTIDASEASLDALIPHVERAVQSQGWELDRLEDLRTHARSTPALDALFERMEALLQARRARSPALELARALGFGELDVFWFKLYAAGGEEGDARSMTYRHHCHLTVDSRAPVWFSFSISTWGPDGEPGRIVPVFDFDSEGLQNDTLGLGACEPTRFPEWMALAAKRLRSDWDLEQVSVMSSLRGRQRTRLVKWLRGETPPGK
;
A
#
# COMPACT_ATOMS: atom_id res chain seq x y z
N MET A 1 -27.27 38.35 -1.36
CA MET A 1 -27.96 37.26 -0.62
C MET A 1 -27.28 35.90 -0.71
N SER A 2 -26.54 35.56 -1.77
CA SER A 2 -25.84 34.25 -1.93
C SER A 2 -24.66 34.02 -0.95
N ARG A 3 -23.90 35.07 -0.63
CA ARG A 3 -22.68 35.01 0.21
C ARG A 3 -22.90 34.47 1.63
N ARG A 4 -23.88 35.03 2.36
CA ARG A 4 -24.20 34.62 3.73
C ARG A 4 -24.63 33.16 3.80
N ARG A 5 -25.44 32.73 2.84
CA ARG A 5 -25.99 31.37 2.80
C ARG A 5 -24.92 30.30 2.60
N SER A 6 -23.97 30.51 1.68
CA SER A 6 -22.88 29.54 1.46
C SER A 6 -21.87 29.51 2.62
N SER A 7 -21.56 30.66 3.25
CA SER A 7 -20.68 30.71 4.41
C SER A 7 -21.33 30.09 5.67
N GLU A 8 -22.61 30.33 5.90
CA GLU A 8 -23.39 29.71 6.99
C GLU A 8 -23.53 28.20 6.77
N GLU A 9 -23.79 27.75 5.53
CA GLU A 9 -23.85 26.32 5.19
C GLU A 9 -22.51 25.62 5.39
N LEU A 10 -21.38 26.24 4.99
CA LEU A 10 -20.04 25.69 5.25
C LEU A 10 -19.71 25.64 6.76
N HIS A 11 -20.06 26.67 7.52
CA HIS A 11 -19.89 26.68 8.97
C HIS A 11 -20.70 25.59 9.66
N ALA A 12 -21.95 25.39 9.25
CA ALA A 12 -22.80 24.32 9.77
C ALA A 12 -22.20 22.94 9.48
N LEU A 13 -21.80 22.69 8.23
CA LEU A 13 -21.22 21.41 7.82
C LEU A 13 -19.88 21.10 8.51
N LEU A 14 -19.03 22.11 8.72
CA LEU A 14 -17.75 21.95 9.41
C LEU A 14 -17.89 21.79 10.93
N GLY A 15 -19.04 22.15 11.52
CA GLY A 15 -19.33 21.99 12.94
C GLY A 15 -19.93 20.63 13.30
N GLU A 16 -20.31 19.81 12.31
CA GLU A 16 -20.88 18.49 12.52
C GLU A 16 -19.78 17.44 12.80
N PRO A 17 -19.95 16.55 13.79
CA PRO A 17 -18.95 15.52 14.11
C PRO A 17 -18.77 14.48 13.00
N ALA A 18 -19.75 14.35 12.10
CA ALA A 18 -19.67 13.58 10.87
C ALA A 18 -20.33 14.40 9.75
N PRO A 19 -19.55 15.14 8.94
CA PRO A 19 -20.12 16.04 7.93
C PRO A 19 -20.89 15.25 6.87
N ASP A 20 -22.07 15.76 6.48
CA ASP A 20 -22.79 15.28 5.30
C ASP A 20 -21.93 15.52 4.04
N TRP A 21 -21.24 14.47 3.61
CA TRP A 21 -20.29 14.50 2.50
C TRP A 21 -20.94 14.91 1.17
N GLU A 22 -22.17 14.44 0.89
CA GLU A 22 -22.86 14.81 -0.33
C GLU A 22 -23.18 16.30 -0.36
N ARG A 23 -23.63 16.83 0.78
CA ARG A 23 -23.96 18.25 0.91
C ARG A 23 -22.71 19.11 0.82
N LEU A 24 -21.61 18.70 1.46
CA LEU A 24 -20.32 19.38 1.35
C LEU A 24 -19.84 19.44 -0.11
N ILE A 25 -19.87 18.32 -0.83
CA ILE A 25 -19.48 18.25 -2.25
C ILE A 25 -20.36 19.16 -3.12
N LYS A 26 -21.68 19.20 -2.87
CA LYS A 26 -22.61 20.09 -3.59
C LYS A 26 -22.27 21.56 -3.39
N VAL A 27 -21.90 21.96 -2.16
CA VAL A 27 -21.51 23.34 -1.83
C VAL A 27 -20.17 23.69 -2.48
N LEU A 28 -19.15 22.83 -2.37
CA LEU A 28 -17.82 23.07 -2.96
C LEU A 28 -17.87 23.24 -4.49
N LYS A 29 -18.74 22.49 -5.18
CA LYS A 29 -18.93 22.61 -6.65
C LYS A 29 -19.56 23.94 -7.10
N LYS A 30 -20.17 24.69 -6.18
CA LYS A 30 -20.94 25.91 -6.47
C LYS A 30 -20.51 27.10 -5.60
N LEU A 31 -19.24 27.12 -5.17
CA LEU A 31 -18.71 28.22 -4.37
C LEU A 31 -18.83 29.54 -5.15
N PRO A 32 -19.40 30.59 -4.54
CA PRO A 32 -19.39 31.91 -5.15
C PRO A 32 -17.99 32.52 -5.06
N VAL A 33 -17.70 33.48 -5.95
CA VAL A 33 -16.38 34.15 -6.04
C VAL A 33 -16.03 34.91 -4.75
N ASP A 34 -17.03 35.31 -3.95
CA ASP A 34 -16.90 36.12 -2.74
C ASP A 34 -16.98 35.31 -1.42
N VAL A 35 -16.88 33.98 -1.47
CA VAL A 35 -16.82 33.13 -0.26
C VAL A 35 -15.55 33.42 0.56
N ASP A 36 -15.62 33.26 1.89
CA ASP A 36 -14.42 33.28 2.74
C ASP A 36 -13.44 32.18 2.28
N PRO A 37 -12.26 32.53 1.74
CA PRO A 37 -11.33 31.57 1.19
C PRO A 37 -10.81 30.59 2.24
N MET A 38 -10.63 31.05 3.48
CA MET A 38 -10.08 30.22 4.55
C MET A 38 -11.09 29.20 5.04
N LEU A 39 -12.37 29.56 5.09
CA LEU A 39 -13.46 28.64 5.41
C LEU A 39 -13.62 27.58 4.32
N ALA A 40 -13.69 28.02 3.06
CA ALA A 40 -13.84 27.12 1.91
C ALA A 40 -12.66 26.16 1.75
N ALA A 41 -11.43 26.63 1.98
CA ALA A 41 -10.24 25.79 1.94
C ALA A 41 -10.25 24.73 3.05
N ARG A 42 -10.65 25.08 4.28
CA ARG A 42 -10.82 24.09 5.36
C ARG A 42 -11.83 23.00 4.96
N ALA A 43 -12.94 23.40 4.33
CA ALA A 43 -13.97 22.49 3.84
C ALA A 43 -13.47 21.59 2.70
N ALA A 44 -12.70 22.12 1.75
CA ALA A 44 -12.08 21.33 0.69
C ALA A 44 -11.10 20.30 1.25
N LEU A 45 -10.28 20.68 2.23
CA LEU A 45 -9.28 19.81 2.85
C LEU A 45 -9.89 18.63 3.64
N GLN A 46 -11.15 18.70 4.04
CA GLN A 46 -11.86 17.54 4.63
C GLN A 46 -12.02 16.39 3.63
N LEU A 47 -11.97 16.66 2.32
CA LEU A 47 -11.99 15.63 1.28
C LEU A 47 -10.62 14.98 1.03
N LEU A 48 -9.56 15.50 1.64
CA LEU A 48 -8.26 14.83 1.64
C LEU A 48 -8.24 13.79 2.76
N PRO A 49 -8.04 12.50 2.45
CA PRO A 49 -7.95 11.48 3.48
C PRO A 49 -6.74 11.74 4.39
N ALA A 50 -6.92 11.43 5.68
CA ALA A 50 -5.87 11.54 6.69
C ALA A 50 -4.90 10.35 6.59
N ASP A 51 -5.44 9.17 6.32
CA ASP A 51 -4.68 8.00 5.89
C ASP A 51 -4.23 8.20 4.45
N ARG A 52 -3.13 7.57 4.04
CA ARG A 52 -2.49 7.72 2.71
C ARG A 52 -3.35 7.19 1.53
N SER A 53 -4.66 7.10 1.77
CA SER A 53 -5.72 6.56 0.95
C SER A 53 -6.12 7.46 -0.22
N PHE A 54 -6.98 6.90 -1.06
CA PHE A 54 -7.52 7.42 -2.31
C PHE A 54 -7.88 8.92 -2.31
N PHE A 55 -7.09 9.75 -3.01
CA PHE A 55 -7.33 11.20 -3.19
C PHE A 55 -8.47 11.54 -4.16
N GLY A 56 -9.23 10.54 -4.61
CA GLY A 56 -10.20 10.70 -5.70
C GLY A 56 -11.32 11.69 -5.40
N SER A 57 -11.86 11.71 -4.18
CA SER A 57 -12.93 12.65 -3.81
C SER A 57 -12.47 14.10 -3.91
N PHE A 58 -11.27 14.42 -3.39
CA PHE A 58 -10.68 15.74 -3.50
C PHE A 58 -10.44 16.13 -4.95
N GLY A 59 -9.74 15.28 -5.71
CA GLY A 59 -9.41 15.54 -7.12
C GLY A 59 -10.63 15.69 -8.02
N GLN A 60 -11.72 14.97 -7.75
CA GLN A 60 -12.96 15.05 -8.53
C GLN A 60 -13.81 16.28 -8.21
N HIS A 61 -13.79 16.75 -6.96
CA HIS A 61 -14.76 17.73 -6.49
C HIS A 61 -14.17 19.13 -6.29
N CYS A 62 -12.84 19.25 -6.23
CA CYS A 62 -12.15 20.52 -6.03
C CYS A 62 -11.59 21.14 -7.33
N GLN A 63 -11.88 20.61 -8.51
CA GLN A 63 -11.31 21.12 -9.79
C GLN A 63 -11.67 22.57 -10.16
N ARG A 64 -12.75 23.09 -9.57
CA ARG A 64 -13.34 24.40 -9.94
C ARG A 64 -13.36 25.36 -8.75
N LEU A 65 -12.44 25.21 -7.81
CA LEU A 65 -12.30 26.15 -6.72
C LEU A 65 -11.89 27.54 -7.26
N PRO A 66 -12.38 28.64 -6.67
CA PRO A 66 -11.90 29.99 -6.98
C PRO A 66 -10.42 30.19 -6.60
N ALA A 67 -9.69 31.05 -7.34
CA ALA A 67 -8.27 31.34 -7.10
C ALA A 67 -7.93 31.70 -5.64
N PRO A 68 -8.70 32.56 -4.93
CA PRO A 68 -8.43 32.83 -3.51
C PRO A 68 -8.50 31.58 -2.63
N VAL A 69 -9.43 30.67 -2.92
CA VAL A 69 -9.59 29.41 -2.18
C VAL A 69 -8.43 28.47 -2.49
N ILE A 70 -7.99 28.38 -3.75
CA ILE A 70 -6.83 27.57 -4.16
C ILE A 70 -5.58 28.04 -3.40
N ARG A 71 -5.31 29.35 -3.34
CA ARG A 71 -4.17 29.88 -2.58
C ARG A 71 -4.26 29.51 -1.10
N ALA A 72 -5.43 29.67 -0.49
CA ALA A 72 -5.68 29.29 0.91
C ALA A 72 -5.56 27.78 1.17
N VAL A 73 -5.84 26.93 0.18
CA VAL A 73 -5.59 25.48 0.25
C VAL A 73 -4.09 25.21 0.20
N LEU A 74 -3.37 25.77 -0.77
CA LEU A 74 -1.93 25.56 -0.94
C LEU A 74 -1.12 26.07 0.26
N GLU A 75 -1.50 27.20 0.85
CA GLU A 75 -0.91 27.73 2.08
C GLU A 75 -1.06 26.75 3.26
N ARG A 76 -2.23 26.11 3.40
CA ARG A 76 -2.44 25.12 4.46
C ARG A 76 -1.74 23.79 4.24
N LEU A 77 -1.41 23.47 3.00
CA LEU A 77 -0.67 22.27 2.63
C LEU A 77 0.84 22.52 2.66
N GLU A 78 1.28 23.73 3.01
CA GLU A 78 2.69 24.05 3.12
C GLU A 78 3.37 23.19 4.20
N GLY A 79 4.52 22.62 3.85
CA GLY A 79 5.24 21.67 4.72
C GLY A 79 4.67 20.25 4.76
N ASP A 80 3.51 19.97 4.14
CA ASP A 80 3.02 18.59 4.02
C ASP A 80 3.86 17.83 2.99
N VAL A 81 4.53 16.77 3.46
CA VAL A 81 5.48 15.94 2.70
C VAL A 81 4.84 14.67 2.13
N ARG A 82 3.52 14.48 2.26
CA ARG A 82 2.85 13.33 1.66
C ARG A 82 2.97 13.42 0.12
N PRO A 83 3.41 12.36 -0.59
CA PRO A 83 3.75 12.44 -2.02
C PRO A 83 2.68 13.05 -2.91
N ALA A 84 1.40 12.73 -2.69
CA ALA A 84 0.30 13.28 -3.48
C ALA A 84 0.03 14.77 -3.21
N VAL A 85 0.22 15.21 -1.96
CA VAL A 85 0.12 16.64 -1.59
C VAL A 85 1.30 17.41 -2.14
N PHE A 86 2.50 16.82 -2.04
CA PHE A 86 3.71 17.39 -2.61
C PHE A 86 3.59 17.53 -4.13
N PHE A 87 3.13 16.48 -4.83
CA PHE A 87 2.85 16.53 -6.27
C PHE A 87 1.88 17.67 -6.63
N LEU A 88 0.78 17.82 -5.89
CA LEU A 88 -0.18 18.89 -6.12
C LEU A 88 0.47 20.28 -5.99
N ARG A 89 1.30 20.48 -4.96
CA ARG A 89 1.97 21.76 -4.71
C ARG A 89 2.98 22.10 -5.80
N GLU A 90 3.77 21.13 -6.25
CA GLU A 90 4.78 21.32 -7.30
C GLU A 90 4.17 21.48 -8.69
N SER A 91 2.97 20.94 -8.92
CA SER A 91 2.29 21.00 -10.22
C SER A 91 1.54 22.31 -10.47
N VAL A 92 1.41 23.19 -9.46
CA VAL A 92 0.54 24.37 -9.52
C VAL A 92 1.37 25.64 -9.54
N ASP A 93 1.12 26.48 -10.54
CA ASP A 93 1.75 27.79 -10.67
C ASP A 93 1.15 28.75 -9.63
N ARG A 94 1.89 28.98 -8.54
CA ARG A 94 1.48 29.83 -7.41
C ARG A 94 1.63 31.32 -7.71
N GLU A 95 2.54 31.67 -8.61
CA GLU A 95 2.96 33.06 -8.87
C GLU A 95 2.26 33.66 -10.10
N GLY A 96 1.67 32.82 -10.94
CA GLY A 96 0.87 33.23 -12.08
C GLY A 96 -0.42 34.00 -11.75
N SER A 97 -1.10 34.46 -12.80
CA SER A 97 -2.42 35.12 -12.68
C SER A 97 -3.47 34.16 -12.08
N ASP A 98 -4.60 34.70 -11.64
CA ASP A 98 -5.72 33.89 -11.12
C ASP A 98 -6.20 32.84 -12.15
N GLU A 99 -6.21 33.19 -13.43
CA GLU A 99 -6.54 32.27 -14.52
C GLU A 99 -5.50 31.16 -14.68
N ALA A 100 -4.21 31.51 -14.64
CA ALA A 100 -3.10 30.56 -14.74
C ALA A 100 -3.08 29.60 -13.53
N LEU A 101 -3.32 30.12 -12.32
CA LEU A 101 -3.47 29.34 -11.09
C LEU A 101 -4.65 28.36 -11.22
N CYS A 102 -5.81 28.82 -11.66
CA CYS A 102 -6.98 27.96 -11.82
C CYS A 102 -6.77 26.89 -12.90
N ALA A 103 -6.05 27.21 -13.98
CA ALA A 103 -5.73 26.26 -15.04
C ALA A 103 -4.74 25.19 -14.56
N SER A 104 -3.62 25.60 -13.94
CA SER A 104 -2.61 24.67 -13.39
C SER A 104 -3.19 23.82 -12.26
N TRP A 105 -4.03 24.39 -11.38
CA TRP A 105 -4.80 23.65 -10.38
C TRP A 105 -5.64 22.52 -10.98
N ARG A 106 -6.38 22.80 -12.05
CA ARG A 106 -7.21 21.78 -12.71
C ARG A 106 -6.34 20.70 -13.34
N THR A 107 -5.24 21.08 -13.98
CA THR A 107 -4.28 20.15 -14.58
C THR A 107 -3.65 19.24 -13.52
N ALA A 108 -3.22 19.81 -12.38
CA ALA A 108 -2.65 19.06 -11.26
C ALA A 108 -3.64 18.06 -10.67
N LEU A 109 -4.89 18.49 -10.40
CA LEU A 109 -5.92 17.58 -9.89
C LEU A 109 -6.30 16.50 -10.90
N GLN A 110 -6.31 16.81 -12.20
CA GLN A 110 -6.50 15.80 -13.24
C GLN A 110 -5.34 14.79 -13.23
N GLY A 111 -4.10 15.28 -13.11
CA GLY A 111 -2.93 14.42 -12.99
C GLY A 111 -2.97 13.48 -11.78
N MET A 112 -3.45 13.98 -10.62
CA MET A 112 -3.69 13.14 -9.44
C MET A 112 -4.73 12.04 -9.71
N LEU A 113 -5.80 12.35 -10.44
CA LEU A 113 -6.82 11.36 -10.82
C LEU A 113 -6.28 10.35 -11.86
N ASP A 114 -5.32 10.76 -12.68
CA ASP A 114 -4.68 9.89 -13.66
C ASP A 114 -3.64 8.94 -13.04
N LEU A 115 -3.03 9.35 -11.92
CA LEU A 115 -2.25 8.47 -11.04
C LEU A 115 -3.13 7.53 -10.19
N ASN A 116 -4.40 7.86 -9.99
CA ASN A 116 -5.30 7.15 -9.09
C ASN A 116 -6.35 6.33 -9.86
N VAL A 117 -5.89 5.30 -10.58
CA VAL A 117 -6.75 4.48 -11.45
C VAL A 117 -7.13 3.14 -10.83
N THR A 118 -8.36 2.71 -11.10
CA THR A 118 -8.88 1.38 -10.73
C THR A 118 -8.60 0.32 -11.80
N TYR A 119 -8.01 0.71 -12.93
CA TYR A 119 -7.69 -0.21 -14.01
C TYR A 119 -6.50 -1.12 -13.64
N GLY A 120 -6.55 -2.37 -14.14
CA GLY A 120 -5.44 -3.31 -14.00
C GLY A 120 -4.13 -2.74 -14.57
N TRP A 121 -3.00 -3.16 -13.99
CA TRP A 121 -1.66 -2.64 -14.28
C TRP A 121 -1.36 -2.55 -15.80
N GLY A 122 -1.38 -3.68 -16.51
CA GLY A 122 -1.14 -3.74 -17.95
C GLY A 122 -2.29 -3.26 -18.85
N SER A 123 -3.29 -2.56 -18.33
CA SER A 123 -4.42 -2.09 -19.15
C SER A 123 -4.02 -0.95 -20.10
N LYS A 124 -4.65 -0.92 -21.28
CA LYS A 124 -4.44 0.16 -22.26
C LYS A 124 -4.82 1.53 -21.69
N GLN A 125 -5.89 1.59 -20.88
CA GLN A 125 -6.37 2.83 -20.27
C GLN A 125 -5.37 3.37 -19.24
N ARG A 126 -4.81 2.53 -18.37
CA ARG A 126 -3.78 2.95 -17.42
C ARG A 126 -2.53 3.41 -18.16
N LYS A 127 -2.06 2.64 -19.16
CA LYS A 127 -0.91 3.03 -19.98
C LYS A 127 -1.09 4.40 -20.63
N ALA A 128 -2.27 4.68 -21.21
CA ALA A 128 -2.55 5.97 -21.84
C ALA A 128 -2.53 7.14 -20.84
N LYS A 129 -3.07 6.95 -19.64
CA LYS A 129 -3.04 7.96 -18.57
C LYS A 129 -1.61 8.27 -18.11
N LEU A 130 -0.82 7.23 -17.84
CA LEU A 130 0.59 7.38 -17.45
C LEU A 130 1.42 8.04 -18.56
N GLN A 131 1.16 7.71 -19.83
CA GLN A 131 1.76 8.36 -20.98
C GLN A 131 1.43 9.85 -21.03
N GLY A 132 0.16 10.22 -20.82
CA GLY A 132 -0.27 11.63 -20.78
C GLY A 132 0.39 12.44 -19.66
N LEU A 133 0.70 11.81 -18.53
CA LEU A 133 1.48 12.43 -17.45
C LEU A 133 2.93 12.65 -17.86
N ALA A 134 3.57 11.67 -18.50
CA ALA A 134 4.95 11.77 -18.98
C ALA A 134 5.11 12.83 -20.08
N GLU A 135 4.10 13.02 -20.93
CA GLU A 135 4.11 14.01 -22.01
C GLU A 135 3.84 15.45 -21.54
N ASN A 136 3.38 15.64 -20.31
CA ASN A 136 3.14 16.97 -19.74
C ASN A 136 4.37 17.41 -18.91
N PRO A 137 5.16 18.40 -19.38
CA PRO A 137 6.42 18.76 -18.73
C PRO A 137 6.27 19.20 -17.27
N VAL A 138 5.19 19.92 -16.94
CA VAL A 138 4.95 20.41 -15.58
C VAL A 138 4.64 19.24 -14.64
N LEU A 139 3.77 18.32 -15.07
CA LEU A 139 3.41 17.16 -14.27
C LEU A 139 4.58 16.16 -14.15
N LEU A 140 5.34 15.95 -15.23
CA LEU A 140 6.54 15.12 -15.21
C LEU A 140 7.57 15.68 -14.22
N GLN A 141 7.86 16.99 -14.29
CA GLN A 141 8.80 17.63 -13.37
C GLN A 141 8.34 17.53 -11.91
N ALA A 142 7.05 17.71 -11.64
CA ALA A 142 6.49 17.53 -10.30
C ALA A 142 6.65 16.07 -9.82
N ILE A 143 6.40 15.07 -10.69
CA ILE A 143 6.59 13.65 -10.36
C ILE A 143 8.07 13.35 -10.08
N GLN A 144 8.99 13.81 -10.93
CA GLN A 144 10.43 13.66 -10.72
C GLN A 144 10.85 14.22 -9.35
N THR A 145 10.40 15.43 -9.02
CA THR A 145 10.70 16.10 -7.75
C THR A 145 10.18 15.30 -6.56
N VAL A 146 8.93 14.83 -6.63
CA VAL A 146 8.32 14.02 -5.56
C VAL A 146 9.04 12.69 -5.38
N VAL A 147 9.39 12.01 -6.46
CA VAL A 147 10.09 10.72 -6.42
C VAL A 147 11.49 10.86 -5.83
N VAL A 148 12.20 11.95 -6.12
CA VAL A 148 13.50 12.23 -5.48
C VAL A 148 13.34 12.51 -3.98
N ALA A 149 12.32 13.28 -3.61
CA ALA A 149 12.18 13.78 -2.25
C ALA A 149 11.43 12.84 -1.29
N SER A 150 10.83 11.75 -1.79
CA SER A 150 9.99 10.85 -0.98
C SER A 150 10.44 9.40 -1.14
N GLU A 151 10.59 8.67 -0.03
CA GLU A 151 10.91 7.24 -0.08
C GLU A 151 9.71 6.38 -0.48
N GLU A 152 8.52 6.74 0.01
CA GLU A 152 7.29 6.00 -0.21
C GLU A 152 6.46 6.59 -1.35
N VAL A 153 6.82 6.28 -2.59
CA VAL A 153 6.05 6.72 -3.77
C VAL A 153 5.18 5.62 -4.37
N SER A 154 4.14 6.02 -5.11
CA SER A 154 3.26 5.07 -5.80
C SER A 154 3.98 4.45 -6.99
N LEU A 155 3.54 3.23 -7.38
CA LEU A 155 4.13 2.55 -8.53
C LEU A 155 3.82 3.29 -9.83
N ASP A 156 2.67 3.95 -9.89
CA ASP A 156 2.27 4.80 -11.03
C ASP A 156 3.24 5.97 -11.25
N MET A 157 3.68 6.64 -10.19
CA MET A 157 4.68 7.72 -10.31
C MET A 157 6.00 7.19 -10.89
N LEU A 158 6.47 6.05 -10.39
CA LEU A 158 7.68 5.40 -10.92
C LEU A 158 7.52 4.95 -12.37
N ALA A 159 6.33 4.50 -12.77
CA ALA A 159 6.04 4.11 -14.14
C ALA A 159 6.02 5.31 -15.11
N VAL A 160 5.61 6.49 -14.66
CA VAL A 160 5.74 7.72 -15.47
C VAL A 160 7.22 7.98 -15.80
N LEU A 161 8.12 7.78 -14.83
CA LEU A 161 9.57 7.95 -15.06
C LEU A 161 10.13 6.93 -16.05
N THR A 162 9.70 5.67 -16.01
CA THR A 162 10.15 4.65 -16.96
C THR A 162 9.55 4.82 -18.36
N ILE A 163 8.38 5.46 -18.47
CA ILE A 163 7.79 5.86 -19.77
C ILE A 163 8.58 7.02 -20.39
N ASP A 164 8.90 8.04 -19.60
CA ASP A 164 9.67 9.20 -20.05
C ASP A 164 11.11 8.78 -20.44
N ALA A 165 11.78 8.06 -19.54
CA ALA A 165 13.13 7.52 -19.71
C ALA A 165 14.21 8.57 -20.03
N SER A 166 13.99 9.85 -19.68
CA SER A 166 15.05 10.86 -19.70
C SER A 166 16.06 10.61 -18.58
N GLU A 167 17.25 11.21 -18.70
CA GLU A 167 18.31 11.15 -17.68
C GLU A 167 17.78 11.55 -16.29
N ALA A 168 17.04 12.66 -16.19
CA ALA A 168 16.44 13.11 -14.93
C ALA A 168 15.45 12.10 -14.33
N SER A 169 14.67 11.41 -15.17
CA SER A 169 13.75 10.35 -14.72
C SER A 169 14.51 9.10 -14.26
N LEU A 170 15.62 8.75 -14.92
CA LEU A 170 16.46 7.63 -14.51
C LEU A 170 17.18 7.94 -13.19
N ASP A 171 17.73 9.13 -13.04
CA ASP A 171 18.39 9.57 -11.79
C ASP A 171 17.41 9.54 -10.61
N ALA A 172 16.16 9.97 -10.82
CA ALA A 172 15.11 9.87 -9.81
C ALA A 172 14.75 8.42 -9.43
N LEU A 173 14.92 7.45 -10.34
CA LEU A 173 14.65 6.03 -10.08
C LEU A 173 15.76 5.32 -9.28
N ILE A 174 17.02 5.74 -9.44
CA ILE A 174 18.20 5.05 -8.86
C ILE A 174 18.04 4.81 -7.34
N PRO A 175 17.69 5.80 -6.49
CA PRO A 175 17.59 5.58 -5.04
C PRO A 175 16.56 4.52 -4.66
N HIS A 176 15.48 4.39 -5.44
CA HIS A 176 14.43 3.40 -5.18
C HIS A 176 14.87 2.00 -5.57
N VAL A 177 15.60 1.86 -6.68
CA VAL A 177 16.19 0.59 -7.10
C VAL A 177 17.26 0.15 -6.09
N GLU A 178 18.16 1.04 -5.70
CA GLU A 178 19.22 0.73 -4.72
C GLU A 178 18.63 0.27 -3.39
N ARG A 179 17.61 0.97 -2.88
CA ARG A 179 16.89 0.57 -1.67
C ARG A 179 16.23 -0.80 -1.82
N ALA A 180 15.56 -1.06 -2.94
CA ALA A 180 14.94 -2.36 -3.21
C ALA A 180 15.99 -3.49 -3.26
N VAL A 181 17.11 -3.26 -3.92
CA VAL A 181 18.23 -4.22 -3.99
C VAL A 181 18.83 -4.49 -2.62
N GLN A 182 19.03 -3.46 -1.79
CA GLN A 182 19.56 -3.59 -0.43
C GLN A 182 18.60 -4.33 0.50
N SER A 183 17.30 -4.04 0.41
CA SER A 183 16.28 -4.68 1.27
C SER A 183 16.11 -6.17 0.98
N GLN A 184 16.44 -6.63 -0.24
CA GLN A 184 16.13 -7.96 -0.76
C GLN A 184 14.65 -8.37 -0.59
N GLY A 185 13.75 -7.40 -0.41
CA GLY A 185 12.34 -7.58 -0.13
C GLY A 185 11.47 -7.64 -1.38
N TRP A 186 10.16 -7.53 -1.16
CA TRP A 186 9.12 -7.54 -2.18
C TRP A 186 9.14 -6.29 -3.07
N GLU A 187 9.84 -5.25 -2.65
CA GLU A 187 10.02 -4.00 -3.38
C GLU A 187 10.69 -4.24 -4.73
N LEU A 188 11.61 -5.22 -4.83
CA LEU A 188 12.27 -5.55 -6.09
C LEU A 188 11.29 -6.15 -7.10
N ASP A 189 10.38 -7.04 -6.67
CA ASP A 189 9.30 -7.58 -7.51
C ASP A 189 8.40 -6.44 -8.01
N ARG A 190 8.06 -5.52 -7.10
CA ARG A 190 7.22 -4.36 -7.42
C ARG A 190 7.87 -3.45 -8.47
N LEU A 191 9.19 -3.28 -8.43
CA LEU A 191 9.91 -2.48 -9.44
C LEU A 191 10.06 -3.21 -10.78
N GLU A 192 10.12 -4.54 -10.79
CA GLU A 192 10.13 -5.33 -12.03
C GLU A 192 8.87 -5.08 -12.87
N ASP A 193 7.71 -4.92 -12.22
CA ASP A 193 6.42 -4.63 -12.87
C ASP A 193 6.46 -3.37 -13.76
N LEU A 194 7.37 -2.42 -13.47
CA LEU A 194 7.57 -1.20 -14.26
C LEU A 194 7.93 -1.48 -15.73
N ARG A 195 8.50 -2.66 -16.02
CA ARG A 195 8.83 -3.11 -17.37
C ARG A 195 7.62 -3.09 -18.30
N THR A 196 6.42 -3.29 -17.76
CA THR A 196 5.15 -3.25 -18.48
C THR A 196 4.91 -1.90 -19.20
N HIS A 197 5.39 -0.81 -18.59
CA HIS A 197 5.16 0.54 -19.09
C HIS A 197 6.42 1.19 -19.68
N ALA A 198 7.59 0.67 -19.33
CA ALA A 198 8.87 1.24 -19.71
C ALA A 198 9.03 1.44 -21.23
N ARG A 199 9.62 2.59 -21.60
CA ARG A 199 10.15 2.80 -22.93
C ARG A 199 11.42 1.95 -23.10
N SER A 200 11.59 1.29 -24.24
CA SER A 200 12.83 0.58 -24.52
C SER A 200 13.95 1.59 -24.77
N THR A 201 14.92 1.61 -23.86
CA THR A 201 16.16 2.36 -23.96
C THR A 201 17.27 1.46 -23.43
N PRO A 202 18.52 1.59 -23.92
CA PRO A 202 19.62 0.76 -23.43
C PRO A 202 19.81 0.80 -21.91
N ALA A 203 19.59 1.97 -21.29
CA ALA A 203 19.72 2.15 -19.85
C ALA A 203 18.62 1.41 -19.05
N LEU A 204 17.35 1.52 -19.47
CA LEU A 204 16.27 0.80 -18.82
C LEU A 204 16.35 -0.70 -19.06
N ASP A 205 16.71 -1.12 -20.28
CA ASP A 205 16.86 -2.53 -20.62
C ASP A 205 17.94 -3.18 -19.73
N ALA A 206 19.10 -2.54 -19.58
CA ALA A 206 20.16 -2.99 -18.67
C ALA A 206 19.71 -2.99 -17.19
N LEU A 207 18.93 -2.00 -16.76
CA LEU A 207 18.38 -1.96 -15.41
C LEU A 207 17.44 -3.15 -15.14
N PHE A 208 16.50 -3.43 -16.06
CA PHE A 208 15.58 -4.56 -15.93
C PHE A 208 16.29 -5.91 -16.03
N GLU A 209 17.30 -6.05 -16.87
CA GLU A 209 18.12 -7.26 -16.92
C GLU A 209 18.85 -7.52 -15.59
N ARG A 210 19.39 -6.46 -14.97
CA ARG A 210 20.02 -6.57 -13.65
C ARG A 210 19.03 -6.95 -12.56
N MET A 211 17.84 -6.34 -12.56
CA MET A 211 16.78 -6.69 -11.60
C MET A 211 16.33 -8.14 -11.77
N GLU A 212 16.14 -8.60 -13.01
CA GLU A 212 15.79 -9.99 -13.31
C GLU A 212 16.87 -10.96 -12.82
N ALA A 213 18.15 -10.67 -13.05
CA ALA A 213 19.24 -11.50 -12.55
C ALA A 213 19.23 -11.62 -11.01
N LEU A 214 18.94 -10.52 -10.30
CA LEU A 214 18.81 -10.52 -8.84
C LEU A 214 17.60 -11.33 -8.37
N LEU A 215 16.46 -11.21 -9.05
CA LEU A 215 15.26 -11.97 -8.75
C LEU A 215 15.47 -13.47 -8.98
N GLN A 216 16.12 -13.85 -10.08
CA GLN A 216 16.49 -15.25 -10.36
C GLN A 216 17.46 -15.79 -9.30
N ALA A 217 18.48 -15.02 -8.91
CA ALA A 217 19.40 -15.40 -7.85
C ALA A 217 18.71 -15.54 -6.47
N ARG A 218 17.67 -14.76 -6.20
CA ARG A 218 16.83 -14.89 -5.01
C ARG A 218 15.95 -16.14 -5.07
N ARG A 219 15.25 -16.37 -6.18
CA ARG A 219 14.40 -17.56 -6.41
C ARG A 219 15.23 -18.85 -6.25
N ALA A 220 16.41 -18.91 -6.86
CA ALA A 220 17.30 -20.07 -6.81
C ALA A 220 17.75 -20.47 -5.38
N ARG A 221 17.72 -19.53 -4.42
CA ARG A 221 18.15 -19.74 -3.03
C ARG A 221 17.00 -19.65 -2.02
N SER A 222 15.75 -19.56 -2.47
CA SER A 222 14.61 -19.26 -1.58
C SER A 222 14.17 -20.50 -0.78
N PRO A 223 14.33 -20.51 0.56
CA PRO A 223 13.87 -21.64 1.38
C PRO A 223 12.34 -21.76 1.41
N ALA A 224 11.62 -20.67 1.16
CA ALA A 224 10.17 -20.69 0.99
C ALA A 224 9.75 -21.49 -0.26
N LEU A 225 10.48 -21.34 -1.37
CA LEU A 225 10.22 -22.13 -2.58
C LEU A 225 10.61 -23.59 -2.38
N GLU A 226 11.67 -23.87 -1.61
CA GLU A 226 12.00 -25.24 -1.17
C GLU A 226 10.89 -25.86 -0.32
N LEU A 227 10.33 -25.10 0.63
CA LEU A 227 9.16 -25.53 1.40
C LEU A 227 7.98 -25.82 0.46
N ALA A 228 7.70 -24.96 -0.51
CA ALA A 228 6.62 -25.21 -1.47
C ALA A 228 6.79 -26.52 -2.24
N ARG A 229 8.04 -26.83 -2.65
CA ARG A 229 8.40 -28.10 -3.31
C ARG A 229 8.21 -29.29 -2.38
N ALA A 230 8.67 -29.19 -1.14
CA ALA A 230 8.52 -30.24 -0.12
C ALA A 230 7.03 -30.52 0.20
N LEU A 231 6.20 -29.48 0.24
CA LEU A 231 4.75 -29.60 0.40
C LEU A 231 4.03 -30.10 -0.86
N GLY A 232 4.76 -30.28 -1.97
CA GLY A 232 4.28 -30.87 -3.21
C GLY A 232 3.48 -29.93 -4.11
N PHE A 233 3.72 -28.62 -4.01
CA PHE A 233 3.11 -27.63 -4.91
C PHE A 233 3.83 -27.50 -6.27
N GLY A 234 5.02 -28.09 -6.40
CA GLY A 234 5.83 -28.05 -7.61
C GLY A 234 6.80 -26.86 -7.64
N GLU A 235 7.33 -26.55 -8.82
CA GLU A 235 8.15 -25.36 -9.06
C GLU A 235 7.23 -24.13 -9.17
N LEU A 236 7.41 -23.16 -8.28
CA LEU A 236 6.67 -21.90 -8.27
C LEU A 236 7.65 -20.74 -8.39
N ASP A 237 7.27 -19.67 -9.08
CA ASP A 237 8.06 -18.43 -9.12
C ASP A 237 7.91 -17.61 -7.84
N VAL A 238 6.73 -17.70 -7.21
CA VAL A 238 6.37 -17.00 -5.97
C VAL A 238 5.51 -17.90 -5.08
N PHE A 239 5.92 -18.04 -3.82
CA PHE A 239 5.17 -18.72 -2.78
C PHE A 239 4.97 -17.82 -1.58
N TRP A 240 3.72 -17.47 -1.28
CA TRP A 240 3.41 -16.77 -0.04
C TRP A 240 2.06 -17.22 0.53
N PHE A 241 1.96 -17.16 1.85
CA PHE A 241 0.68 -17.21 2.55
C PHE A 241 0.76 -16.52 3.92
N LYS A 242 -0.39 -16.03 4.37
CA LYS A 242 -0.63 -15.54 5.72
C LYS A 242 -1.75 -16.34 6.35
N LEU A 243 -1.52 -16.81 7.55
CA LEU A 243 -2.50 -17.50 8.38
C LEU A 243 -2.80 -16.62 9.58
N TYR A 244 -4.09 -16.41 9.79
CA TYR A 244 -4.64 -15.83 11.01
C TYR A 244 -5.54 -16.88 11.66
N ALA A 245 -5.25 -17.26 12.90
CA ALA A 245 -6.13 -18.09 13.70
C ALA A 245 -6.31 -17.48 15.09
N ALA A 246 -7.52 -17.60 15.62
CA ALA A 246 -7.83 -17.20 16.98
C ALA A 246 -7.86 -18.45 17.88
N GLY A 247 -7.47 -18.28 19.13
CA GLY A 247 -7.53 -19.32 20.15
C GLY A 247 -7.76 -18.78 21.55
N GLY A 248 -8.32 -19.65 22.39
CA GLY A 248 -8.78 -19.32 23.73
C GLY A 248 -10.15 -19.91 24.02
N GLU A 249 -10.62 -19.75 25.26
CA GLU A 249 -11.96 -20.18 25.66
C GLU A 249 -13.01 -19.32 24.95
N GLU A 250 -13.98 -19.97 24.30
CA GLU A 250 -15.17 -19.32 23.76
C GLU A 250 -15.98 -18.77 24.94
N GLY A 251 -15.96 -17.45 25.13
CA GLY A 251 -16.90 -16.78 26.02
C GLY A 251 -18.26 -16.63 25.35
N ASP A 252 -19.33 -16.51 26.15
CA ASP A 252 -20.70 -16.23 25.66
C ASP A 252 -20.71 -15.06 24.66
N ALA A 253 -21.68 -15.03 23.74
CA ALA A 253 -21.77 -14.12 22.58
C ALA A 253 -21.64 -12.59 22.85
N ARG A 254 -21.53 -12.16 24.11
CA ARG A 254 -21.25 -10.78 24.55
C ARG A 254 -19.80 -10.52 24.99
N SER A 255 -18.98 -11.56 25.11
CA SER A 255 -17.60 -11.53 25.59
C SER A 255 -16.73 -12.52 24.81
N MET A 256 -16.58 -12.32 23.50
CA MET A 256 -15.52 -13.03 22.75
C MET A 256 -14.16 -12.58 23.31
N THR A 257 -13.57 -13.39 24.18
CA THR A 257 -12.23 -13.15 24.75
C THR A 257 -11.27 -14.18 24.18
N TYR A 258 -10.94 -14.05 22.89
CA TYR A 258 -9.86 -14.84 22.29
C TYR A 258 -8.54 -14.46 22.96
N ARG A 259 -8.04 -15.33 23.84
CA ARG A 259 -6.87 -15.05 24.67
C ARG A 259 -5.59 -14.90 23.83
N HIS A 260 -5.49 -15.64 22.72
CA HIS A 260 -4.32 -15.68 21.85
C HIS A 260 -4.71 -15.73 20.37
N HIS A 261 -4.26 -14.77 19.59
CA HIS A 261 -4.30 -14.85 18.13
C HIS A 261 -2.91 -15.22 17.64
N CYS A 262 -2.84 -16.14 16.67
CA CYS A 262 -1.59 -16.49 16.02
C CYS A 262 -1.55 -15.98 14.58
N HIS A 263 -0.37 -15.57 14.18
CA HIS A 263 -0.08 -15.00 12.87
C HIS A 263 1.13 -15.73 12.31
N LEU A 264 0.94 -16.47 11.23
CA LEU A 264 2.03 -17.07 10.46
C LEU A 264 2.13 -16.36 9.12
N THR A 265 3.34 -15.94 8.76
CA THR A 265 3.65 -15.41 7.43
C THR A 265 4.74 -16.24 6.79
N VAL A 266 4.49 -16.65 5.55
CA VAL A 266 5.49 -17.24 4.67
C VAL A 266 5.52 -16.42 3.40
N ASP A 267 6.69 -15.94 2.97
CA ASP A 267 6.82 -15.19 1.72
C ASP A 267 8.21 -15.38 1.10
N SER A 268 8.25 -16.02 -0.07
CA SER A 268 9.47 -16.22 -0.88
C SER A 268 10.16 -14.93 -1.34
N ARG A 269 9.49 -13.78 -1.21
CA ARG A 269 9.99 -12.46 -1.61
C ARG A 269 10.54 -11.66 -0.43
N ALA A 270 10.32 -12.12 0.80
CA ALA A 270 10.76 -11.42 2.00
C ALA A 270 12.12 -11.96 2.49
N PRO A 271 13.00 -11.11 3.03
CA PRO A 271 14.25 -11.56 3.66
C PRO A 271 13.96 -12.45 4.88
N VAL A 272 12.98 -12.05 5.71
CA VAL A 272 12.36 -12.91 6.73
C VAL A 272 11.23 -13.67 6.06
N TRP A 273 11.53 -14.87 5.59
CA TRP A 273 10.64 -15.62 4.71
C TRP A 273 9.64 -16.50 5.48
N PHE A 274 9.90 -16.78 6.77
CA PHE A 274 9.04 -17.62 7.62
C PHE A 274 8.98 -17.05 9.04
N SER A 275 7.83 -16.50 9.43
CA SER A 275 7.66 -15.87 10.74
C SER A 275 6.36 -16.27 11.41
N PHE A 276 6.44 -16.43 12.73
CA PHE A 276 5.31 -16.72 13.58
C PHE A 276 5.27 -15.76 14.76
N SER A 277 4.12 -15.14 14.98
CA SER A 277 3.90 -14.21 16.07
C SER A 277 2.54 -14.44 16.72
N ILE A 278 2.41 -13.98 17.97
CA ILE A 278 1.20 -14.12 18.76
C ILE A 278 0.81 -12.76 19.32
N SER A 279 -0.47 -12.44 19.30
CA SER A 279 -1.03 -11.32 20.05
C SER A 279 -2.02 -11.82 21.08
N THR A 280 -2.04 -11.18 22.25
CA THR A 280 -3.03 -11.46 23.30
C THR A 280 -4.09 -10.39 23.31
N TRP A 281 -5.36 -10.72 23.56
CA TRP A 281 -6.39 -9.70 23.79
C TRP A 281 -6.73 -9.61 25.28
N GLY A 282 -6.87 -8.38 25.77
CA GLY A 282 -7.31 -8.13 27.13
C GLY A 282 -8.80 -8.46 27.31
N PRO A 283 -9.27 -8.65 28.56
CA PRO A 283 -10.69 -8.86 28.87
C PRO A 283 -11.58 -7.64 28.54
N ASP A 284 -10.97 -6.48 28.32
CA ASP A 284 -11.59 -5.24 27.86
C ASP A 284 -11.75 -5.17 26.33
N GLY A 285 -11.28 -6.17 25.59
CA GLY A 285 -11.31 -6.18 24.13
C GLY A 285 -10.23 -5.32 23.48
N GLU A 286 -9.23 -4.85 24.25
CA GLU A 286 -8.09 -4.14 23.68
C GLU A 286 -7.02 -5.14 23.18
N PRO A 287 -6.48 -4.94 21.97
CA PRO A 287 -5.40 -5.77 21.46
C PRO A 287 -4.13 -5.50 22.26
N GLY A 288 -3.61 -6.53 22.90
CA GLY A 288 -2.29 -6.53 23.51
C GLY A 288 -1.17 -6.56 22.47
N ARG A 289 0.07 -6.44 22.95
CA ARG A 289 1.27 -6.39 22.11
C ARG A 289 1.43 -7.68 21.28
N ILE A 290 1.75 -7.52 19.99
CA ILE A 290 2.22 -8.63 19.15
C ILE A 290 3.63 -9.02 19.61
N VAL A 291 3.80 -10.28 19.99
CA VAL A 291 5.07 -10.87 20.40
C VAL A 291 5.57 -11.77 19.26
N PRO A 292 6.71 -11.44 18.62
CA PRO A 292 7.36 -12.37 17.70
C PRO A 292 7.79 -13.61 18.48
N VAL A 293 7.45 -14.79 17.96
CA VAL A 293 7.73 -16.06 18.60
C VAL A 293 8.94 -16.72 17.96
N PHE A 294 8.95 -16.78 16.62
CA PHE A 294 10.14 -17.09 15.85
C PHE A 294 10.11 -16.40 14.49
N ASP A 295 11.29 -16.18 13.93
CA ASP A 295 11.51 -15.66 12.59
C ASP A 295 12.69 -16.41 11.96
N PHE A 296 12.57 -16.78 10.69
CA PHE A 296 13.66 -17.31 9.89
C PHE A 296 13.98 -16.37 8.73
N ASP A 297 15.26 -16.10 8.57
CA ASP A 297 15.83 -15.48 7.38
C ASP A 297 16.76 -16.48 6.65
N SER A 298 17.64 -15.98 5.78
CA SER A 298 18.64 -16.79 5.09
C SER A 298 19.76 -17.32 6.00
N GLU A 299 19.93 -16.78 7.20
CA GLU A 299 20.98 -17.17 8.16
C GLU A 299 20.46 -18.17 9.20
N GLY A 300 19.14 -18.28 9.38
CA GLY A 300 18.50 -19.30 10.20
C GLY A 300 17.48 -18.72 11.16
N LEU A 301 17.30 -19.39 12.31
CA LEU A 301 16.38 -18.97 13.36
C LEU A 301 16.91 -17.72 14.08
N GLN A 302 16.12 -16.65 14.08
CA GLN A 302 16.50 -15.39 14.71
C GLN A 302 15.90 -15.22 16.12
N ASN A 303 14.73 -15.82 16.39
CA ASN A 303 14.01 -15.67 17.65
C ASN A 303 13.42 -17.02 18.10
N ASP A 304 13.44 -17.31 19.41
CA ASP A 304 12.71 -18.42 20.04
C ASP A 304 12.15 -17.98 21.39
N THR A 305 11.14 -17.13 21.34
CA THR A 305 10.56 -16.51 22.56
C THR A 305 9.85 -17.53 23.45
N LEU A 306 9.45 -18.69 22.92
CA LEU A 306 8.77 -19.75 23.68
C LEU A 306 9.72 -20.83 24.23
N GLY A 307 10.99 -20.83 23.80
CA GLY A 307 11.98 -21.83 24.19
C GLY A 307 11.66 -23.22 23.65
N LEU A 308 11.02 -23.30 22.48
CA LEU A 308 10.60 -24.57 21.85
C LEU A 308 11.63 -25.10 20.84
N GLY A 309 12.70 -24.33 20.59
CA GLY A 309 13.70 -24.62 19.58
C GLY A 309 13.24 -24.29 18.16
N ALA A 310 14.13 -24.56 17.21
CA ALA A 310 13.89 -24.31 15.79
C ALA A 310 12.69 -25.10 15.26
N CYS A 311 11.73 -24.39 14.67
CA CYS A 311 10.65 -25.01 13.90
C CYS A 311 11.19 -25.49 12.56
N GLU A 312 11.16 -26.80 12.28
CA GLU A 312 11.34 -27.28 10.91
C GLU A 312 10.11 -26.83 10.08
N PRO A 313 10.29 -26.04 8.99
CA PRO A 313 9.15 -25.41 8.30
C PRO A 313 8.12 -26.42 7.76
N THR A 314 8.57 -27.60 7.32
CA THR A 314 7.72 -28.71 6.85
C THR A 314 6.84 -29.31 7.96
N ARG A 315 7.30 -29.20 9.22
CA ARG A 315 6.65 -29.72 10.44
C ARG A 315 6.00 -28.63 11.27
N PHE A 316 5.76 -27.45 10.68
CA PHE A 316 5.10 -26.35 11.36
C PHE A 316 3.81 -26.74 12.10
N PRO A 317 2.89 -27.57 11.55
CA PRO A 317 1.68 -27.95 12.28
C PRO A 317 1.95 -28.67 13.61
N GLU A 318 3.01 -29.50 13.66
CA GLU A 318 3.41 -30.21 14.88
C GLU A 318 4.03 -29.24 15.89
N TRP A 319 4.90 -28.34 15.41
CA TRP A 319 5.49 -27.29 16.24
C TRP A 319 4.41 -26.37 16.81
N MET A 320 3.41 -26.01 16.00
CA MET A 320 2.26 -25.20 16.38
C MET A 320 1.45 -25.89 17.49
N ALA A 321 1.21 -27.20 17.38
CA ALA A 321 0.56 -27.96 18.46
C ALA A 321 1.37 -27.97 19.77
N LEU A 322 2.71 -27.97 19.71
CA LEU A 322 3.57 -27.83 20.90
C LEU A 322 3.47 -26.42 21.50
N ALA A 323 3.44 -25.38 20.67
CA ALA A 323 3.27 -24.00 21.11
C ALA A 323 1.92 -23.77 21.80
N ALA A 324 0.83 -24.30 21.23
CA ALA A 324 -0.50 -24.29 21.83
C ALA A 324 -0.50 -24.91 23.24
N LYS A 325 0.13 -26.09 23.40
CA LYS A 325 0.30 -26.74 24.72
C LYS A 325 1.12 -25.90 25.69
N ARG A 326 2.22 -25.28 25.24
CA ARG A 326 3.09 -24.43 26.07
C ARG A 326 2.33 -23.21 26.60
N LEU A 327 1.47 -22.64 25.76
CA LEU A 327 0.65 -21.48 26.05
C LEU A 327 -0.66 -21.81 26.79
N ARG A 328 -1.00 -23.10 26.91
CA ARG A 328 -2.28 -23.58 27.45
C ARG A 328 -3.47 -22.94 26.70
N SER A 329 -3.38 -22.96 25.38
CA SER A 329 -4.40 -22.43 24.47
C SER A 329 -4.74 -23.49 23.43
N ASP A 330 -5.96 -23.47 22.93
CA ASP A 330 -6.36 -24.19 21.73
C ASP A 330 -6.63 -23.18 20.62
N TRP A 331 -6.09 -23.41 19.43
CA TRP A 331 -6.36 -22.58 18.24
C TRP A 331 -7.42 -23.26 17.39
N ASP A 332 -8.49 -22.52 17.07
CA ASP A 332 -9.51 -23.01 16.15
C ASP A 332 -8.94 -22.96 14.72
N LEU A 333 -8.46 -24.11 14.26
CA LEU A 333 -7.94 -24.26 12.91
C LEU A 333 -9.05 -24.46 11.85
N GLU A 334 -10.31 -24.61 12.28
CA GLU A 334 -11.47 -24.66 11.39
C GLU A 334 -11.85 -23.26 10.91
N GLN A 335 -11.73 -22.24 11.76
CA GLN A 335 -11.99 -20.81 11.47
C GLN A 335 -10.79 -20.05 10.87
N VAL A 336 -9.87 -20.79 10.24
CA VAL A 336 -8.64 -20.25 9.69
C VAL A 336 -8.90 -19.33 8.48
N SER A 337 -8.42 -18.09 8.59
CA SER A 337 -8.32 -17.19 7.44
C SER A 337 -6.92 -17.30 6.83
N VAL A 338 -6.84 -17.91 5.64
CA VAL A 338 -5.59 -18.01 4.86
C VAL A 338 -5.67 -17.14 3.62
N MET A 339 -4.79 -16.15 3.54
CA MET A 339 -4.48 -15.41 2.30
C MET A 339 -3.25 -16.05 1.66
N SER A 340 -3.24 -16.28 0.34
CA SER A 340 -2.10 -16.96 -0.30
C SER A 340 -2.00 -16.65 -1.80
N SER A 341 -0.81 -16.84 -2.38
CA SER A 341 -0.61 -16.92 -3.84
C SER A 341 -1.28 -18.14 -4.47
N LEU A 342 -1.53 -19.21 -3.71
CA LEU A 342 -2.12 -20.45 -4.21
C LEU A 342 -3.63 -20.31 -4.46
N ARG A 343 -4.13 -21.01 -5.48
CA ARG A 343 -5.55 -21.02 -5.86
C ARG A 343 -6.12 -22.43 -5.96
N GLY A 344 -7.44 -22.54 -5.89
CA GLY A 344 -8.16 -23.81 -6.07
C GLY A 344 -7.63 -24.95 -5.18
N ARG A 345 -7.39 -26.11 -5.79
CA ARG A 345 -6.95 -27.34 -5.08
C ARG A 345 -5.65 -27.15 -4.30
N GLN A 346 -4.71 -26.34 -4.79
CA GLN A 346 -3.46 -26.07 -4.08
C GLN A 346 -3.70 -25.29 -2.78
N ARG A 347 -4.60 -24.30 -2.78
CA ARG A 347 -5.00 -23.58 -1.56
C ARG A 347 -5.70 -24.51 -0.57
N THR A 348 -6.58 -25.38 -1.03
CA THR A 348 -7.22 -26.40 -0.16
C THR A 348 -6.18 -27.31 0.48
N ARG A 349 -5.19 -27.76 -0.30
CA ARG A 349 -4.08 -28.60 0.20
C ARG A 349 -3.22 -27.87 1.24
N LEU A 350 -2.93 -26.58 1.03
CA LEU A 350 -2.25 -25.75 2.02
C LEU A 350 -3.02 -25.69 3.35
N VAL A 351 -4.34 -25.44 3.29
CA VAL A 351 -5.19 -25.40 4.49
C VAL A 351 -5.19 -26.75 5.22
N LYS A 352 -5.26 -27.87 4.49
CA LYS A 352 -5.16 -29.21 5.08
C LYS A 352 -3.85 -29.44 5.80
N TRP A 353 -2.72 -29.12 5.14
CA TRP A 353 -1.41 -29.23 5.76
C TRP A 353 -1.31 -28.36 7.03
N LEU A 354 -1.80 -27.12 7.00
CA LEU A 354 -1.81 -26.24 8.19
C LEU A 354 -2.62 -26.81 9.36
N ARG A 355 -3.63 -27.63 9.08
CA ARG A 355 -4.43 -28.36 10.08
C ARG A 355 -3.74 -29.64 10.60
N GLY A 356 -2.55 -29.95 10.11
CA GLY A 356 -1.85 -31.20 10.42
C GLY A 356 -2.40 -32.42 9.69
N GLU A 357 -3.31 -32.22 8.72
CA GLU A 357 -3.76 -33.31 7.84
C GLU A 357 -2.65 -33.59 6.82
N THR A 358 -2.30 -34.87 6.64
CA THR A 358 -1.40 -35.28 5.56
C THR A 358 -2.03 -34.84 4.23
N PRO A 359 -1.40 -33.92 3.47
CA PRO A 359 -1.95 -33.54 2.18
C PRO A 359 -1.99 -34.78 1.28
N PRO A 360 -3.09 -35.02 0.54
CA PRO A 360 -3.20 -36.22 -0.28
C PRO A 360 -1.97 -36.32 -1.20
N GLY A 361 -1.32 -37.48 -1.16
CA GLY A 361 -0.22 -37.83 -2.06
C GLY A 361 -0.66 -37.69 -3.51
N LYS A 362 0.33 -37.45 -4.39
CA LYS A 362 0.15 -37.23 -5.83
C LYS A 362 -0.84 -38.19 -6.48
#